data_AF-A0A3M1NGP2-F1
#
_entry.id   AF-A0A3M1NGP2-F1
#
_cell.length_a   1.000
_cell.length_b   1.000
_cell.length_c   1.000
_cell.angle_alpha   90.00
_cell.angle_beta   90.00
_cell.angle_gamma   90.00
#
_symmetry.space_group_name_H-M   'P 1'
#
loop_
_entity.id
_entity.type
_entity.pdbx_description
1 polymer ?
#
loop_
_entity_poly.entity_id
_entity_poly.type
_entity_poly.pdbx_seq_one_letter_code
_entity_poly.pdbx_strand_id
1 'polypeptide(L)'
;MKSGRWDKYPLIVRKGSKESYTHIKINNIIVKVDKKEIDKLADEFGIRFGPFISTNEVEININNKKCKEIIPKLTSDGKKEFSLKLDDGHILKGWFGFKLAGSVKEYYGFNTFRKGRLITSYDKIGLGKDPKTKQIIGELYMDHVPVSHNKRQWITESKEYKTVAKELMKFLRDYDVRQKVLCKGFPAHPGRVEGIVRNIFLGAKTTRKELEKIKPGDILVTSMTRPYFLLQIRRAGAIVTDMGGMLCHAAIVAREFNIPCIVGTQTATKKLKDGQKVIVDANEGVVYAAD
;
A
#
# COMPACT_ATOMS: atom_id res chain seq x y z
N MET A 1 -38.89 -2.45 0.04
CA MET A 1 -38.46 -1.87 -1.26
C MET A 1 -38.49 -2.96 -2.32
N LYS A 2 -39.36 -2.86 -3.33
CA LYS A 2 -39.41 -3.85 -4.42
C LYS A 2 -38.04 -3.92 -5.10
N SER A 3 -37.50 -5.13 -5.22
CA SER A 3 -36.21 -5.43 -5.84
C SER A 3 -36.25 -5.08 -7.34
N GLY A 4 -35.78 -3.89 -7.71
CA GLY A 4 -35.60 -3.53 -9.12
C GLY A 4 -34.57 -4.44 -9.81
N ARG A 5 -34.79 -4.71 -11.11
CA ARG A 5 -33.86 -5.40 -12.02
C ARG A 5 -32.65 -4.53 -12.34
N TRP A 6 -31.80 -4.37 -11.33
CA TRP A 6 -30.58 -3.56 -11.36
C TRP A 6 -29.54 -4.09 -12.34
N ASP A 7 -29.64 -5.36 -12.71
CA ASP A 7 -28.86 -6.03 -13.75
C ASP A 7 -29.14 -5.43 -15.14
N LYS A 8 -30.29 -4.79 -15.35
CA LYS A 8 -30.62 -4.10 -16.61
C LYS A 8 -30.08 -2.68 -16.71
N TYR A 9 -29.61 -2.10 -15.60
CA TYR A 9 -29.21 -0.69 -15.52
C TYR A 9 -27.80 -0.59 -14.93
N PRO A 10 -26.75 -0.70 -15.77
CA PRO A 10 -25.37 -0.51 -15.31
C PRO A 10 -25.16 0.93 -14.82
N LEU A 11 -24.33 1.09 -13.78
CA LEU A 11 -23.83 2.43 -13.43
C LEU A 11 -22.79 2.82 -14.47
N ILE A 12 -23.04 3.93 -15.17
CA ILE A 12 -22.12 4.50 -16.15
C ILE A 12 -21.61 5.81 -15.55
N VAL A 13 -20.33 5.83 -15.19
CA VAL A 13 -19.65 7.09 -14.81
C VAL A 13 -19.40 7.86 -16.09
N ARG A 14 -19.95 9.06 -16.21
CA ARG A 14 -19.74 9.96 -17.37
C ARG A 14 -18.97 11.17 -16.87
N LYS A 15 -17.90 11.59 -17.56
CA LYS A 15 -17.28 12.89 -17.26
C LYS A 15 -18.34 13.99 -17.36
N GLY A 16 -18.75 14.54 -16.22
CA GLY A 16 -19.78 15.56 -16.15
C GLY A 16 -19.32 16.88 -16.76
N SER A 17 -20.23 17.55 -17.47
CA SER A 17 -20.19 19.01 -17.61
C SER A 17 -20.46 19.63 -16.24
N LYS A 18 -19.85 20.78 -15.96
CA LYS A 18 -19.67 21.43 -14.65
C LYS A 18 -20.94 21.73 -13.81
N GLU A 19 -22.14 21.31 -14.18
CA GLU A 19 -23.39 21.90 -13.66
C GLU A 19 -24.33 20.95 -12.90
N SER A 20 -24.09 19.64 -12.85
CA SER A 20 -24.96 18.73 -12.10
C SER A 20 -24.18 17.91 -11.08
N TYR A 21 -24.36 18.21 -9.79
CA TYR A 21 -23.76 17.43 -8.72
C TYR A 21 -24.77 17.10 -7.61
N THR A 22 -24.77 15.84 -7.20
CA THR A 22 -25.64 15.34 -6.13
C THR A 22 -24.96 15.59 -4.79
N HIS A 23 -25.64 16.28 -3.88
CA HIS A 23 -25.16 16.47 -2.52
C HIS A 23 -25.84 15.49 -1.57
N ILE A 24 -25.02 14.73 -0.83
CA ILE A 24 -25.49 13.84 0.22
C ILE A 24 -24.89 14.32 1.54
N LYS A 25 -25.75 14.78 2.45
CA LYS A 25 -25.36 15.18 3.80
C LYS A 25 -26.01 14.26 4.83
N ILE A 26 -25.19 13.54 5.59
CA ILE A 26 -25.64 12.65 6.67
C ILE A 26 -25.32 13.36 7.99
N ASN A 27 -26.36 13.82 8.69
CA ASN A 27 -26.25 14.48 9.99
C ASN A 27 -26.95 13.65 11.06
N ASN A 28 -26.60 13.88 12.33
CA ASN A 28 -27.33 13.38 13.50
C ASN A 28 -27.54 11.85 13.45
N ILE A 29 -26.46 11.11 13.18
CA ILE A 29 -26.50 9.64 13.21
C ILE A 29 -27.01 9.22 14.59
N ILE A 30 -28.13 8.47 14.58
CA ILE A 30 -28.90 8.10 15.79
C ILE A 30 -28.05 7.24 16.74
N VAL A 31 -27.09 6.49 16.17
CA VAL A 31 -26.10 5.74 16.93
C VAL A 31 -24.95 6.68 17.29
N LYS A 32 -24.55 6.67 18.57
CA LYS A 32 -23.38 7.42 19.04
C LYS A 32 -22.12 6.82 18.39
N VAL A 33 -21.71 7.40 17.26
CA VAL A 33 -20.46 7.07 16.57
C VAL A 33 -19.34 7.97 17.05
N ASP A 34 -18.22 7.38 17.42
CA ASP A 34 -17.03 8.14 17.78
C ASP A 34 -16.33 8.73 16.54
N LYS A 35 -15.32 9.56 16.76
CA LYS A 35 -14.57 10.20 15.67
C LYS A 35 -13.90 9.19 14.74
N LYS A 36 -13.42 8.07 15.27
CA LYS A 36 -12.72 7.02 14.52
C LYS A 36 -13.69 6.25 13.62
N GLU A 37 -14.90 6.00 14.11
CA GLU A 37 -15.98 5.39 13.33
C GLU A 37 -16.48 6.32 12.22
N ILE A 38 -16.56 7.63 12.49
CA ILE A 38 -16.84 8.63 11.44
C ILE A 38 -15.76 8.61 10.36
N ASP A 39 -14.48 8.54 10.74
CA ASP A 39 -13.37 8.46 9.78
C ASP A 39 -13.46 7.18 8.95
N LYS A 40 -13.70 6.02 9.58
CA LYS A 40 -13.87 4.74 8.87
C LYS A 40 -15.06 4.77 7.91
N LEU A 41 -16.18 5.36 8.33
CA LEU A 41 -17.36 5.49 7.48
C LEU A 41 -17.07 6.41 6.29
N ALA A 42 -16.43 7.56 6.52
CA ALA A 42 -16.03 8.47 5.46
C ALA A 42 -15.09 7.80 4.45
N ASP A 43 -14.19 6.94 4.92
CA ASP A 43 -13.30 6.16 4.07
C ASP A 43 -14.06 5.11 3.24
N GLU A 44 -15.03 4.39 3.83
CA GLU A 44 -15.88 3.45 3.10
C GLU A 44 -16.71 4.13 2.00
N PHE A 45 -17.26 5.32 2.28
CA PHE A 45 -17.94 6.14 1.27
C PHE A 45 -16.96 6.65 0.22
N GLY A 46 -15.76 7.05 0.62
CA GLY A 46 -14.66 7.46 -0.26
C GLY A 46 -14.22 6.37 -1.24
N ILE A 47 -14.23 5.11 -0.82
CA ILE A 47 -13.96 3.95 -1.68
C ILE A 47 -15.15 3.67 -2.61
N ARG A 48 -16.37 3.63 -2.05
CA ARG A 48 -17.58 3.24 -2.79
C ARG A 48 -18.00 4.25 -3.84
N PHE A 49 -17.84 5.53 -3.54
CA PHE A 49 -18.24 6.63 -4.41
C PHE A 49 -17.04 7.39 -5.00
N GLY A 50 -15.81 6.89 -4.79
CA GLY A 50 -14.57 7.50 -5.26
C GLY A 50 -14.62 8.01 -6.71
N PRO A 51 -15.03 7.18 -7.69
CA PRO A 51 -15.14 7.61 -9.09
C PRO A 51 -16.09 8.79 -9.32
N PHE A 52 -17.16 8.90 -8.53
CA PHE A 52 -18.14 10.00 -8.64
C PHE A 52 -17.70 11.23 -7.82
N ILE A 53 -16.94 11.01 -6.74
CA ILE A 53 -16.33 12.08 -5.95
C ILE A 53 -15.23 12.76 -6.78
N SER A 54 -14.41 11.98 -7.50
CA SER A 54 -13.29 12.51 -8.29
C SER A 54 -13.71 13.24 -9.56
N THR A 55 -14.89 12.91 -10.11
CA THR A 55 -15.50 13.66 -11.22
C THR A 55 -16.39 14.81 -10.75
N ASN A 56 -16.48 15.07 -9.43
CA ASN A 56 -17.39 16.03 -8.81
C ASN A 56 -18.89 15.78 -9.12
N GLU A 57 -19.26 14.55 -9.51
CA GLU A 57 -20.67 14.16 -9.70
C GLU A 57 -21.40 14.03 -8.35
N VAL A 58 -20.69 13.67 -7.29
CA VAL A 58 -21.25 13.46 -5.95
C VAL A 58 -20.36 14.08 -4.87
N GLU A 59 -20.97 14.87 -3.97
CA GLU A 59 -20.35 15.30 -2.73
C GLU A 59 -21.02 14.61 -1.53
N ILE A 60 -20.22 13.94 -0.70
CA ILE A 60 -20.72 13.22 0.50
C ILE A 60 -20.05 13.78 1.75
N ASN A 61 -20.88 14.25 2.68
CA ASN A 61 -20.44 14.75 3.98
C ASN A 61 -21.10 13.94 5.11
N ILE A 62 -20.29 13.44 6.04
CA ILE A 62 -20.72 12.71 7.24
C ILE A 62 -20.42 13.59 8.44
N ASN A 63 -21.46 14.12 9.07
CA ASN A 63 -21.36 15.24 10.01
C ASN A 63 -20.54 16.39 9.37
N ASN A 64 -19.36 16.70 9.92
CA ASN A 64 -18.45 17.72 9.41
C ASN A 64 -17.29 17.15 8.58
N LYS A 65 -17.28 15.84 8.32
CA LYS A 65 -16.22 15.18 7.56
C LYS A 65 -16.62 15.00 6.10
N LYS A 66 -15.87 15.63 5.20
CA LYS A 66 -15.99 15.43 3.75
C LYS A 66 -15.34 14.10 3.35
N CYS A 67 -16.12 13.24 2.68
CA CYS A 67 -15.60 12.00 2.09
C CYS A 67 -14.73 12.37 0.89
N LYS A 68 -13.62 11.65 0.71
CA LYS A 68 -12.68 11.86 -0.40
C LYS A 68 -12.42 10.54 -1.10
N GLU A 69 -12.14 10.60 -2.40
CA GLU A 69 -11.62 9.43 -3.11
C GLU A 69 -10.35 8.93 -2.41
N ILE A 70 -10.30 7.62 -2.12
CA ILE A 70 -9.11 6.99 -1.58
C ILE A 70 -8.26 6.49 -2.73
N ILE A 71 -7.23 7.26 -3.07
CA ILE A 71 -6.25 6.88 -4.09
C ILE A 71 -5.18 6.02 -3.43
N PRO A 72 -5.02 4.74 -3.84
CA PRO A 72 -3.99 3.90 -3.26
C PRO A 72 -2.60 4.38 -3.68
N LYS A 73 -1.69 4.47 -2.70
CA LYS A 73 -0.27 4.73 -2.96
C LYS A 73 0.39 3.44 -3.46
N LEU A 74 0.77 3.44 -4.74
CA LEU A 74 1.42 2.31 -5.39
C LEU A 74 2.94 2.49 -5.43
N THR A 75 3.67 1.41 -5.67
CA THR A 75 5.10 1.44 -6.03
C THR A 75 5.31 2.09 -7.40
N SER A 76 6.58 2.28 -7.79
CA SER A 76 7.00 2.80 -9.10
C SER A 76 6.35 2.07 -10.29
N ASP A 77 6.10 0.77 -10.15
CA ASP A 77 5.39 -0.07 -11.12
C ASP A 77 3.98 0.42 -11.49
N GLY A 78 3.36 1.26 -10.67
CA GLY A 78 2.04 1.84 -10.94
C GLY A 78 0.91 0.80 -11.07
N LYS A 79 -0.12 1.17 -11.84
CA LYS A 79 -1.27 0.30 -12.15
C LYS A 79 -0.95 -0.58 -13.36
N LYS A 80 -1.18 -1.89 -13.23
CA LYS A 80 -1.07 -2.89 -14.29
C LYS A 80 -2.48 -3.35 -14.67
N GLU A 81 -2.98 -2.86 -15.81
CA GLU A 81 -4.26 -3.31 -16.37
C GLU A 81 -4.12 -4.72 -16.96
N PHE A 82 -5.19 -5.51 -16.86
CA PHE A 82 -5.22 -6.84 -17.44
C PHE A 82 -6.62 -7.24 -17.94
N SER A 83 -6.61 -8.18 -18.89
CA SER A 83 -7.78 -8.83 -19.44
C SER A 83 -7.50 -10.32 -19.57
N LEU A 84 -8.10 -11.13 -18.71
CA LEU A 84 -7.87 -12.57 -18.59
C LEU A 84 -9.05 -13.37 -19.13
N LYS A 85 -8.82 -14.25 -20.09
CA LYS A 85 -9.82 -15.21 -20.57
C LYS A 85 -9.93 -16.37 -19.56
N LEU A 86 -11.13 -16.62 -19.06
CA LEU A 86 -11.42 -17.65 -18.08
C LEU A 86 -11.77 -18.98 -18.75
N ASP A 87 -11.62 -20.08 -18.00
CA ASP A 87 -11.96 -21.44 -18.45
C ASP A 87 -13.45 -21.59 -18.86
N ASP A 88 -14.33 -20.76 -18.30
CA ASP A 88 -15.76 -20.75 -18.63
C ASP A 88 -16.12 -19.84 -19.82
N GLY A 89 -15.12 -19.29 -20.51
CA GLY A 89 -15.27 -18.47 -21.71
C GLY A 89 -15.47 -16.98 -21.45
N HIS A 90 -15.71 -16.55 -20.20
CA HIS A 90 -15.83 -15.14 -19.88
C HIS A 90 -14.46 -14.43 -19.85
N ILE A 91 -14.49 -13.10 -19.91
CA ILE A 91 -13.31 -12.26 -19.80
C ILE A 91 -13.36 -11.52 -18.47
N LEU A 92 -12.39 -11.79 -17.60
CA LEU A 92 -12.15 -11.01 -16.39
C LEU A 92 -11.28 -9.81 -16.72
N LYS A 93 -11.78 -8.61 -16.45
CA LYS A 93 -11.02 -7.36 -16.60
C LYS A 93 -10.71 -6.79 -15.23
N GLY A 94 -9.60 -6.07 -15.14
CA GLY A 94 -9.22 -5.41 -13.92
C GLY A 94 -7.89 -4.70 -14.04
N TRP A 95 -7.43 -4.18 -12.92
CA TRP A 95 -6.07 -3.74 -12.75
C TRP A 95 -5.58 -4.14 -11.37
N PHE A 96 -4.28 -4.29 -11.22
CA PHE A 96 -3.64 -4.45 -9.92
C PHE A 96 -2.38 -3.60 -9.85
N GLY A 97 -1.91 -3.35 -8.64
CA GLY A 97 -0.65 -2.70 -8.37
C GLY A 97 -0.13 -3.15 -7.01
N PHE A 98 1.15 -2.87 -6.77
CA PHE A 98 1.75 -3.15 -5.47
C PHE A 98 1.65 -1.90 -4.63
N LYS A 99 1.13 -2.10 -3.43
CA LYS A 99 1.05 -1.07 -2.41
C LYS A 99 2.46 -0.65 -2.02
N LEU A 100 2.69 0.66 -1.97
CA LEU A 100 3.88 1.18 -1.32
C LEU A 100 3.82 0.75 0.14
N ALA A 101 4.76 -0.07 0.60
CA ALA A 101 4.61 -0.66 1.92
C ALA A 101 4.70 0.42 3.04
N GLY A 102 4.21 0.09 4.24
CA GLY A 102 3.84 1.09 5.25
C GLY A 102 2.43 1.71 5.07
N SER A 103 1.79 1.51 3.92
CA SER A 103 0.37 1.87 3.74
C SER A 103 -0.53 0.96 4.62
N VAL A 104 -1.63 1.50 5.18
CA VAL A 104 -2.49 0.88 6.23
C VAL A 104 -2.73 -0.63 6.05
N LYS A 105 -2.22 -1.49 6.94
CA LYS A 105 -2.18 -2.97 6.79
C LYS A 105 -3.51 -3.62 6.40
N GLU A 106 -4.65 -3.02 6.76
CA GLU A 106 -5.99 -3.58 6.52
C GLU A 106 -6.48 -3.43 5.07
N TYR A 107 -5.90 -2.53 4.28
CA TYR A 107 -6.38 -2.19 2.93
C TYR A 107 -5.53 -2.83 1.84
N TYR A 108 -5.79 -4.10 1.54
CA TYR A 108 -5.19 -4.85 0.42
C TYR A 108 -6.23 -5.76 -0.22
N GLY A 109 -5.97 -6.33 -1.39
CA GLY A 109 -6.96 -7.08 -2.15
C GLY A 109 -7.70 -6.21 -3.15
N PHE A 110 -8.78 -6.76 -3.69
CA PHE A 110 -9.48 -6.18 -4.83
C PHE A 110 -10.79 -5.51 -4.39
N ASN A 111 -11.01 -4.29 -4.88
CA ASN A 111 -12.36 -3.75 -4.96
C ASN A 111 -13.05 -4.43 -6.14
N THR A 112 -14.13 -5.15 -5.88
CA THR A 112 -14.80 -5.94 -6.91
C THR A 112 -16.10 -5.28 -7.33
N PHE A 113 -16.34 -5.24 -8.63
CA PHE A 113 -17.45 -4.53 -9.23
C PHE A 113 -18.33 -5.48 -10.04
N ARG A 114 -19.62 -5.20 -10.02
CA ARG A 114 -20.62 -5.79 -10.91
C ARG A 114 -21.45 -4.70 -11.55
N LYS A 115 -21.37 -4.55 -12.86
CA LYS A 115 -22.09 -3.56 -13.68
C LYS A 115 -21.90 -2.14 -13.13
N GLY A 116 -20.64 -1.81 -12.81
CA GLY A 116 -20.24 -0.52 -12.24
C GLY A 116 -20.57 -0.32 -10.75
N ARG A 117 -21.13 -1.32 -10.05
CA ARG A 117 -21.42 -1.25 -8.62
C ARG A 117 -20.38 -1.99 -7.80
N LEU A 118 -19.82 -1.35 -6.79
CA LEU A 118 -18.95 -2.00 -5.80
C LEU A 118 -19.74 -3.06 -5.02
N ILE A 119 -19.27 -4.31 -5.04
CA ILE A 119 -19.84 -5.44 -4.31
C ILE A 119 -19.06 -5.68 -3.02
N THR A 120 -17.76 -5.96 -3.12
CA THR A 120 -16.86 -6.10 -1.96
C THR A 120 -15.65 -5.18 -2.09
N SER A 121 -15.18 -4.66 -0.95
CA SER A 121 -13.91 -3.94 -0.85
C SER A 121 -12.84 -4.87 -0.31
N TYR A 122 -11.60 -4.74 -0.81
CA TYR A 122 -10.44 -5.46 -0.28
C TYR A 122 -10.58 -6.99 -0.29
N ASP A 123 -11.33 -7.52 -1.26
CA ASP A 123 -11.57 -8.94 -1.45
C ASP A 123 -10.25 -9.69 -1.68
N LYS A 124 -10.12 -10.86 -1.07
CA LYS A 124 -8.90 -11.69 -1.14
C LYS A 124 -8.97 -12.72 -2.27
N ILE A 125 -9.97 -12.64 -3.14
CA ILE A 125 -10.10 -13.49 -4.31
C ILE A 125 -8.79 -13.57 -5.10
N GLY A 126 -8.36 -14.79 -5.43
CA GLY A 126 -7.12 -15.05 -6.15
C GLY A 126 -5.82 -14.82 -5.36
N LEU A 127 -5.88 -14.23 -4.16
CA LEU A 127 -4.69 -14.01 -3.34
C LEU A 127 -4.36 -15.24 -2.49
N GLY A 128 -3.11 -15.70 -2.58
CA GLY A 128 -2.60 -16.78 -1.73
C GLY A 128 -2.42 -16.37 -0.26
N LYS A 129 -2.13 -17.35 0.60
CA LYS A 129 -1.90 -17.14 2.05
C LYS A 129 -0.54 -16.48 2.38
N ASP A 130 0.35 -16.31 1.41
CA ASP A 130 1.68 -15.73 1.63
C ASP A 130 1.55 -14.27 2.12
N PRO A 131 2.22 -13.86 3.21
CA PRO A 131 2.27 -12.48 3.66
C PRO A 131 2.62 -11.45 2.57
N LYS A 132 3.29 -11.84 1.49
CA LYS A 132 3.70 -10.98 0.37
C LYS A 132 2.56 -10.61 -0.58
N THR A 133 1.54 -11.47 -0.74
CA THR A 133 0.31 -11.13 -1.50
C THR A 133 -0.52 -10.04 -0.80
N LYS A 134 -0.22 -9.76 0.48
CA LYS A 134 -0.84 -8.66 1.26
C LYS A 134 -0.48 -7.26 0.76
N GLN A 135 0.33 -7.15 -0.29
CA GLN A 135 0.68 -5.89 -0.93
C GLN A 135 -0.11 -5.63 -2.21
N ILE A 136 -0.82 -6.63 -2.75
CA ILE A 136 -1.60 -6.45 -3.98
C ILE A 136 -2.86 -5.65 -3.65
N ILE A 137 -3.11 -4.61 -4.44
CA ILE A 137 -4.35 -3.85 -4.44
C ILE A 137 -4.81 -3.70 -5.89
N GLY A 138 -6.11 -3.71 -6.13
CA GLY A 138 -6.63 -3.55 -7.48
C GLY A 138 -8.13 -3.45 -7.55
N GLU A 139 -8.62 -3.50 -8.78
CA GLU A 139 -10.04 -3.60 -9.08
C GLU A 139 -10.32 -4.77 -10.01
N LEU A 140 -11.46 -5.43 -9.79
CA LEU A 140 -11.94 -6.53 -10.63
C LEU A 140 -13.36 -6.24 -11.10
N TYR A 141 -13.63 -6.51 -12.37
CA TYR A 141 -14.95 -6.36 -12.97
C TYR A 141 -15.51 -7.75 -13.28
N MET A 142 -16.43 -8.21 -12.44
CA MET A 142 -16.91 -9.60 -12.35
C MET A 142 -18.40 -9.70 -12.72
N ASP A 143 -18.79 -9.12 -13.86
CA ASP A 143 -20.20 -8.92 -14.21
C ASP A 143 -21.03 -10.21 -14.33
N HIS A 144 -20.37 -11.29 -14.75
CA HIS A 144 -20.95 -12.61 -14.95
C HIS A 144 -21.11 -13.40 -13.63
N VAL A 145 -20.44 -13.00 -12.55
CA VAL A 145 -20.44 -13.74 -11.28
C VAL A 145 -21.71 -13.43 -10.47
N PRO A 146 -22.38 -14.43 -9.89
CA PRO A 146 -23.58 -14.22 -9.09
C PRO A 146 -23.26 -13.62 -7.71
N VAL A 147 -24.22 -12.85 -7.19
CA VAL A 147 -24.15 -12.19 -5.87
C VAL A 147 -25.32 -12.61 -4.98
N SER A 148 -25.16 -12.44 -3.67
CA SER A 148 -26.19 -12.68 -2.68
C SER A 148 -27.48 -11.88 -2.96
N HIS A 149 -28.60 -12.30 -2.36
CA HIS A 149 -29.89 -11.61 -2.53
C HIS A 149 -29.84 -10.12 -2.13
N ASN A 150 -29.09 -9.79 -1.08
CA ASN A 150 -28.86 -8.41 -0.64
C ASN A 150 -27.76 -7.68 -1.43
N LYS A 151 -27.07 -8.37 -2.36
CA LYS A 151 -26.10 -7.84 -3.33
C LYS A 151 -24.87 -7.19 -2.67
N ARG A 152 -24.55 -7.63 -1.45
CA ARG A 152 -23.38 -7.15 -0.68
C ARG A 152 -22.21 -8.12 -0.71
N GLN A 153 -22.41 -9.32 -1.24
CA GLN A 153 -21.44 -10.40 -1.23
C GLN A 153 -21.55 -11.19 -2.51
N TRP A 154 -20.44 -11.78 -2.95
CA TRP A 154 -20.43 -12.79 -3.99
C TRP A 154 -20.94 -14.12 -3.47
N ILE A 155 -21.53 -14.95 -4.33
CA ILE A 155 -21.82 -16.34 -3.99
C ILE A 155 -20.53 -17.14 -4.20
N THR A 156 -19.76 -17.32 -3.12
CA THR A 156 -18.43 -17.93 -3.15
C THR A 156 -18.43 -19.39 -3.58
N GLU A 157 -19.57 -20.07 -3.44
CA GLU A 157 -19.75 -21.48 -3.80
C GLU A 157 -20.02 -21.67 -5.31
N SER A 158 -20.39 -20.60 -6.02
CA SER A 158 -20.72 -20.62 -7.44
C SER A 158 -19.54 -21.04 -8.31
N LYS A 159 -19.84 -21.65 -9.47
CA LYS A 159 -18.82 -22.11 -10.41
C LYS A 159 -18.01 -20.92 -10.94
N GLU A 160 -18.68 -19.83 -11.30
CA GLU A 160 -18.12 -18.61 -11.85
C GLU A 160 -17.14 -17.96 -10.86
N TYR A 161 -17.51 -17.83 -9.59
CA TYR A 161 -16.62 -17.28 -8.57
C TYR A 161 -15.36 -18.13 -8.39
N LYS A 162 -15.53 -19.47 -8.33
CA LYS A 162 -14.40 -20.41 -8.20
C LYS A 162 -13.48 -20.36 -9.42
N THR A 163 -14.02 -20.24 -10.64
CA THR A 163 -13.23 -20.06 -11.86
C THR A 163 -12.40 -18.79 -11.78
N VAL A 164 -13.02 -17.65 -11.45
CA VAL A 164 -12.30 -16.37 -11.28
C VAL A 164 -11.20 -16.51 -10.24
N ALA A 165 -11.49 -17.06 -9.07
CA ALA A 165 -10.51 -17.21 -7.99
C ALA A 165 -9.31 -18.07 -8.42
N LYS A 166 -9.56 -19.19 -9.10
CA LYS A 166 -8.54 -20.13 -9.57
C LYS A 166 -7.65 -19.51 -10.64
N GLU A 167 -8.25 -18.93 -11.69
CA GLU A 167 -7.49 -18.37 -12.81
C GLU A 167 -6.77 -17.08 -12.43
N LEU A 168 -7.37 -16.25 -11.58
CA LEU A 168 -6.70 -15.07 -11.01
C LEU A 168 -5.51 -15.48 -10.13
N MET A 169 -5.63 -16.53 -9.33
CA MET A 169 -4.52 -17.04 -8.54
C MET A 169 -3.35 -17.52 -9.40
N LYS A 170 -3.63 -18.20 -10.51
CA LYS A 170 -2.59 -18.60 -11.47
C LYS A 170 -1.95 -17.38 -12.12
N PHE A 171 -2.77 -16.44 -12.60
CA PHE A 171 -2.31 -15.21 -13.24
C PHE A 171 -1.41 -14.38 -12.32
N LEU A 172 -1.82 -14.19 -11.06
CA LEU A 172 -1.05 -13.40 -10.08
C LEU A 172 0.18 -14.13 -9.55
N ARG A 173 0.35 -15.44 -9.80
CA ARG A 173 1.53 -16.19 -9.35
C ARG A 173 2.82 -15.64 -9.95
N ASP A 174 2.78 -15.23 -11.22
CA ASP A 174 3.92 -14.63 -11.91
C ASP A 174 4.23 -13.21 -11.40
N TYR A 175 3.25 -12.59 -10.74
CA TYR A 175 3.33 -11.28 -10.09
C TYR A 175 3.41 -11.38 -8.57
N ASP A 176 3.74 -12.56 -8.03
CA ASP A 176 4.14 -12.69 -6.63
C ASP A 176 5.50 -12.01 -6.46
N VAL A 177 5.48 -10.66 -6.47
CA VAL A 177 6.64 -9.82 -6.30
C VAL A 177 7.07 -9.98 -4.86
N ARG A 178 7.93 -10.96 -4.64
CA ARG A 178 8.81 -11.01 -3.49
C ARG A 178 9.70 -9.78 -3.59
N GLN A 179 9.27 -8.62 -3.04
CA GLN A 179 10.23 -7.56 -2.78
C GLN A 179 11.38 -8.21 -2.03
N LYS A 180 12.54 -8.29 -2.70
CA LYS A 180 13.63 -9.13 -2.22
C LYS A 180 14.10 -8.55 -0.91
N VAL A 181 13.83 -9.25 0.18
CA VAL A 181 14.34 -8.87 1.49
C VAL A 181 15.85 -8.97 1.44
N LEU A 182 16.52 -7.83 1.57
CA LEU A 182 17.97 -7.76 1.56
C LEU A 182 18.49 -8.10 2.95
N CYS A 183 18.00 -7.43 3.99
CA CYS A 183 18.35 -7.73 5.38
C CYS A 183 17.21 -7.39 6.34
N LYS A 184 17.37 -7.83 7.59
CA LYS A 184 16.47 -7.55 8.72
C LYS A 184 17.29 -7.19 9.93
N GLY A 185 16.73 -6.39 10.84
CA GLY A 185 17.32 -6.02 12.11
C GLY A 185 16.25 -5.54 13.09
N PHE A 186 16.68 -4.89 14.17
CA PHE A 186 15.80 -4.37 15.20
C PHE A 186 15.35 -2.93 14.86
N PRO A 187 14.04 -2.64 14.92
CA PRO A 187 13.52 -1.30 14.68
C PRO A 187 13.86 -0.38 15.85
N ALA A 188 14.77 0.58 15.64
CA ALA A 188 15.25 1.51 16.67
C ALA A 188 14.44 2.81 16.74
N HIS A 189 14.04 3.32 15.58
CA HIS A 189 13.11 4.44 15.42
C HIS A 189 12.20 4.17 14.21
N PRO A 190 10.87 4.25 14.37
CA PRO A 190 9.92 3.91 13.31
C PRO A 190 9.99 4.90 12.15
N GLY A 191 9.43 4.47 11.03
CA GLY A 191 9.37 5.26 9.80
C GLY A 191 9.84 4.46 8.61
N ARG A 192 9.62 5.03 7.43
CA ARG A 192 9.89 4.36 6.17
C ARG A 192 10.36 5.35 5.13
N VAL A 193 11.40 4.98 4.41
CA VAL A 193 12.00 5.82 3.39
C VAL A 193 12.51 4.96 2.24
N GLU A 194 12.51 5.54 1.05
CA GLU A 194 13.22 5.02 -0.11
C GLU A 194 14.40 5.93 -0.39
N GLY A 195 15.57 5.36 -0.66
CA GLY A 195 16.77 6.15 -0.88
C GLY A 195 17.93 5.34 -1.44
N ILE A 196 19.01 6.05 -1.76
CA ILE A 196 20.25 5.45 -2.26
C ILE A 196 21.12 5.05 -1.09
N VAL A 197 21.58 3.80 -1.08
CA VAL A 197 22.50 3.28 -0.07
C VAL A 197 23.84 4.01 -0.16
N ARG A 198 24.29 4.50 0.99
CA ARG A 198 25.66 4.97 1.23
C ARG A 198 26.32 4.08 2.24
N ASN A 199 27.09 3.11 1.76
CA ASN A 199 27.71 2.09 2.61
C ASN A 199 29.09 2.55 3.08
N ILE A 200 29.18 2.96 4.34
CA ILE A 200 30.38 3.48 4.98
C ILE A 200 31.06 2.37 5.78
N PHE A 201 32.18 1.86 5.27
CA PHE A 201 33.01 0.90 5.97
C PHE A 201 33.89 1.60 7.01
N LEU A 202 33.84 1.14 8.26
CA LEU A 202 34.73 1.60 9.32
C LEU A 202 36.08 0.90 9.20
N GLY A 203 37.14 1.64 8.89
CA GLY A 203 38.52 1.14 8.83
C GLY A 203 39.53 2.29 8.90
N ALA A 204 40.82 1.97 8.85
CA ALA A 204 41.90 2.97 8.90
C ALA A 204 41.83 4.02 7.76
N LYS A 205 41.07 3.72 6.69
CA LYS A 205 40.86 4.58 5.53
C LYS A 205 39.48 5.25 5.47
N THR A 206 38.64 5.19 6.51
CA THR A 206 37.36 5.94 6.47
C THR A 206 37.66 7.43 6.40
N THR A 207 37.61 7.99 5.20
CA THR A 207 37.97 9.38 4.96
C THR A 207 36.75 10.27 5.14
N ARG A 208 36.97 11.52 5.57
CA ARG A 208 35.93 12.56 5.59
C ARG A 208 35.22 12.69 4.23
N LYS A 209 35.94 12.45 3.13
CA LYS A 209 35.41 12.41 1.76
C LYS A 209 34.35 11.33 1.53
N GLU A 210 34.45 10.16 2.17
CA GLU A 210 33.43 9.11 2.05
C GLU A 210 32.12 9.52 2.73
N LEU A 211 32.23 10.14 3.90
CA LEU A 211 31.09 10.68 4.64
C LEU A 211 30.42 11.86 3.91
N GLU A 212 31.19 12.66 3.17
CA GLU A 212 30.66 13.78 2.37
C GLU A 212 29.84 13.33 1.15
N LYS A 213 29.93 12.06 0.74
CA LYS A 213 29.08 11.51 -0.33
C LYS A 213 27.60 11.38 0.08
N ILE A 214 27.32 11.39 1.37
CA ILE A 214 25.96 11.26 1.89
C ILE A 214 25.18 12.53 1.59
N LYS A 215 24.21 12.38 0.69
CA LYS A 215 23.29 13.47 0.31
C LYS A 215 22.02 13.41 1.17
N PRO A 216 21.28 14.53 1.28
CA PRO A 216 19.97 14.54 1.90
C PRO A 216 19.06 13.42 1.33
N GLY A 217 18.50 12.59 2.20
CA GLY A 217 17.62 11.48 1.82
C GLY A 217 18.32 10.15 1.51
N ASP A 218 19.66 10.11 1.44
CA ASP A 218 20.41 8.86 1.28
C ASP A 218 20.26 7.94 2.52
N ILE A 219 20.41 6.64 2.31
CA ILE A 219 20.35 5.63 3.37
C ILE A 219 21.77 5.38 3.89
N LEU A 220 22.07 5.84 5.10
CA LEU A 220 23.36 5.60 5.75
C LEU A 220 23.42 4.13 6.21
N VAL A 221 24.29 3.35 5.57
CA VAL A 221 24.58 1.96 5.97
C VAL A 221 25.99 1.90 6.53
N THR A 222 26.16 1.35 7.73
CA THR A 222 27.50 1.17 8.33
C THR A 222 27.51 0.06 9.35
N SER A 223 28.68 -0.39 9.81
CA SER A 223 28.72 -1.42 10.86
C SER A 223 28.28 -0.86 12.22
N MET A 224 28.69 0.37 12.53
CA MET A 224 28.29 1.13 13.72
C MET A 224 28.48 2.64 13.48
N THR A 225 27.60 3.49 14.00
CA THR A 225 27.81 4.95 13.92
C THR A 225 28.85 5.42 14.93
N ARG A 226 29.54 6.52 14.65
CA ARG A 226 30.44 7.21 15.59
C ARG A 226 29.98 8.65 15.84
N PRO A 227 30.37 9.29 16.94
CA PRO A 227 29.94 10.66 17.26
C PRO A 227 30.20 11.69 16.15
N TYR A 228 31.30 11.56 15.40
CA TYR A 228 31.62 12.47 14.30
C TYR A 228 30.76 12.29 13.04
N PHE A 229 29.84 11.32 13.00
CA PHE A 229 28.88 11.13 11.90
C PHE A 229 27.67 12.07 12.01
N LEU A 230 27.57 12.89 13.06
CA LEU A 230 26.37 13.66 13.41
C LEU A 230 25.81 14.46 12.21
N LEU A 231 26.67 15.14 11.45
CA LEU A 231 26.25 15.95 10.30
C LEU A 231 25.64 15.09 9.18
N GLN A 232 26.22 13.92 8.92
CA GLN A 232 25.76 13.00 7.89
C GLN A 232 24.50 12.28 8.31
N ILE A 233 24.41 11.90 9.59
CA ILE A 233 23.21 11.34 10.19
C ILE A 233 22.04 12.30 9.99
N ARG A 234 22.23 13.59 10.32
CA ARG A 234 21.18 14.61 10.13
C ARG A 234 20.70 14.76 8.69
N ARG A 235 21.52 14.39 7.69
CA ARG A 235 21.15 14.41 6.26
C ARG A 235 20.51 13.09 5.81
N ALA A 236 20.78 11.99 6.49
CA ALA A 236 20.33 10.67 6.06
C ALA A 236 18.80 10.57 6.08
N GLY A 237 18.24 9.91 5.06
CA GLY A 237 16.83 9.53 5.04
C GLY A 237 16.53 8.37 5.99
N ALA A 238 17.49 7.48 6.20
CA ALA A 238 17.46 6.44 7.24
C ALA A 238 18.86 5.97 7.63
N ILE A 239 18.94 5.29 8.77
CA ILE A 239 20.17 4.68 9.28
C ILE A 239 19.96 3.17 9.40
N VAL A 240 20.88 2.39 8.83
CA VAL A 240 20.91 0.92 8.96
C VAL A 240 22.29 0.50 9.47
N THR A 241 22.35 -0.15 10.64
CA THR A 241 23.62 -0.63 11.21
C THR A 241 23.66 -2.14 11.45
N ASP A 242 24.83 -2.74 11.21
CA ASP A 242 25.03 -4.17 11.49
C ASP A 242 25.09 -4.50 12.97
N MET A 243 25.65 -3.60 13.76
CA MET A 243 25.79 -3.75 15.21
C MET A 243 24.99 -2.68 15.94
N GLY A 244 24.76 -2.95 17.22
CA GLY A 244 24.03 -2.08 18.13
C GLY A 244 22.64 -2.61 18.47
N GLY A 245 22.12 -2.13 19.60
CA GLY A 245 20.77 -2.40 20.07
C GLY A 245 19.98 -1.11 20.27
N MET A 246 18.83 -1.21 20.94
CA MET A 246 17.88 -0.10 21.12
C MET A 246 18.45 1.14 21.82
N LEU A 247 19.59 1.02 22.51
CA LEU A 247 20.24 2.09 23.27
C LEU A 247 21.60 2.51 22.67
N CYS A 248 21.95 2.02 21.48
CA CYS A 248 23.22 2.39 20.86
C CYS A 248 23.20 3.82 20.34
N HIS A 249 24.40 4.35 20.02
CA HIS A 249 24.57 5.70 19.48
C HIS A 249 23.62 5.97 18.30
N ALA A 250 23.55 5.05 17.31
CA ALA A 250 22.69 5.19 16.14
C ALA A 250 21.20 5.33 16.50
N ALA A 251 20.72 4.52 17.46
CA ALA A 251 19.34 4.54 17.90
C ALA A 251 18.96 5.83 18.64
N ILE A 252 19.87 6.35 19.48
CA ILE A 252 19.65 7.59 20.24
C ILE A 252 19.55 8.78 19.28
N VAL A 253 20.55 8.97 18.42
CA VAL A 253 20.58 10.10 17.48
C VAL A 253 19.47 10.02 16.42
N ALA A 254 19.08 8.81 16.01
CA ALA A 254 17.95 8.62 15.11
C ALA A 254 16.64 9.15 15.70
N ARG A 255 16.39 8.90 16.99
CA ARG A 255 15.20 9.43 17.67
C ARG A 255 15.25 10.94 17.80
N GLU A 256 16.41 11.48 18.14
CA GLU A 256 16.62 12.93 18.29
C GLU A 256 16.36 13.70 16.98
N PHE A 257 16.81 13.14 15.85
CA PHE A 257 16.61 13.75 14.53
C PHE A 257 15.35 13.25 13.82
N ASN A 258 14.55 12.38 14.44
CA ASN A 258 13.35 11.78 13.89
C ASN A 258 13.59 11.04 12.55
N ILE A 259 14.67 10.27 12.49
CA ILE A 259 15.14 9.56 11.30
C ILE A 259 14.84 8.06 11.45
N PRO A 260 14.18 7.39 10.48
CA PRO A 260 13.96 5.95 10.52
C PRO A 260 15.27 5.17 10.73
N CYS A 261 15.27 4.22 11.66
CA CYS A 261 16.50 3.53 12.03
C CYS A 261 16.29 2.04 12.33
N ILE A 262 17.15 1.21 11.71
CA ILE A 262 17.26 -0.22 11.95
C ILE A 262 18.68 -0.53 12.43
N VAL A 263 18.82 -1.25 13.53
CA VAL A 263 20.11 -1.62 14.11
C VAL A 263 20.24 -3.13 14.25
N GLY A 264 21.46 -3.63 14.40
CA GLY A 264 21.69 -5.06 14.65
C GLY A 264 21.35 -5.95 13.44
N THR A 265 21.52 -5.47 12.20
CA THR A 265 21.22 -6.25 10.99
C THR A 265 22.20 -7.38 10.72
N GLN A 266 23.40 -7.33 11.31
CA GLN A 266 24.54 -8.26 11.17
C GLN A 266 25.10 -8.44 9.74
N THR A 267 24.33 -8.11 8.71
CA THR A 267 24.60 -8.43 7.29
C THR A 267 24.33 -7.29 6.31
N ALA A 268 23.81 -6.14 6.74
CA ALA A 268 23.50 -4.99 5.90
C ALA A 268 24.74 -4.46 5.16
N THR A 269 25.89 -4.26 5.81
CA THR A 269 27.09 -3.75 5.12
C THR A 269 27.63 -4.71 4.06
N LYS A 270 27.29 -6.01 4.16
CA LYS A 270 27.67 -7.04 3.19
C LYS A 270 26.66 -7.17 2.05
N LYS A 271 25.37 -6.99 2.36
CA LYS A 271 24.27 -7.22 1.41
C LYS A 271 23.83 -5.98 0.65
N LEU A 272 23.96 -4.80 1.25
CA LEU A 272 23.59 -3.52 0.65
C LEU A 272 24.82 -2.91 -0.04
N LYS A 273 24.73 -2.69 -1.35
CA LYS A 273 25.82 -2.12 -2.14
C LYS A 273 25.72 -0.59 -2.16
N ASP A 274 26.86 0.10 -2.14
CA ASP A 274 26.87 1.56 -2.33
C ASP A 274 26.21 1.95 -3.66
N GLY A 275 25.38 2.98 -3.66
CA GLY A 275 24.61 3.41 -4.83
C GLY A 275 23.34 2.60 -5.10
N GLN A 276 23.10 1.49 -4.39
CA GLN A 276 21.89 0.68 -4.56
C GLN A 276 20.66 1.42 -4.04
N LYS A 277 19.58 1.44 -4.83
CA LYS A 277 18.29 1.95 -4.36
C LYS A 277 17.59 0.89 -3.49
N VAL A 278 17.10 1.30 -2.33
CA VAL A 278 16.43 0.40 -1.37
C VAL A 278 15.26 1.08 -0.70
N ILE A 279 14.35 0.26 -0.16
CA ILE A 279 13.29 0.73 0.74
C ILE A 279 13.59 0.23 2.15
N VAL A 280 13.72 1.16 3.09
CA VAL A 280 13.92 0.87 4.51
C VAL A 280 12.58 1.00 5.21
N ASP A 281 12.07 -0.10 5.76
CA ASP A 281 10.91 -0.09 6.66
C ASP A 281 11.37 -0.35 8.09
N ALA A 282 11.61 0.74 8.81
CA ALA A 282 12.03 0.68 10.21
C ALA A 282 10.86 0.42 11.17
N ASN A 283 9.61 0.30 10.69
CA ASN A 283 8.51 -0.19 11.53
C ASN A 283 8.59 -1.70 11.69
N GLU A 284 8.96 -2.40 10.62
CA GLU A 284 9.09 -3.86 10.61
C GLU A 284 10.55 -4.35 10.78
N GLY A 285 11.52 -3.43 10.73
CA GLY A 285 12.94 -3.76 10.81
C GLY A 285 13.46 -4.48 9.56
N VAL A 286 12.93 -4.14 8.37
CA VAL A 286 13.25 -4.84 7.12
C VAL A 286 13.72 -3.87 6.04
N VAL A 287 14.76 -4.26 5.29
CA VAL A 287 15.22 -3.56 4.09
C VAL A 287 14.91 -4.38 2.85
N TYR A 288 14.25 -3.76 1.88
CA TYR A 288 13.84 -4.35 0.61
C TYR A 288 14.66 -3.77 -0.55
N ALA A 289 14.85 -4.56 -1.61
CA ALA A 289 15.27 -4.00 -2.90
C ALA A 289 14.22 -3.03 -3.42
N ALA A 290 14.66 -1.87 -3.93
CA ALA A 290 13.84 -1.00 -4.75
C ALA A 290 14.21 -1.30 -6.20
N ASP A 291 13.24 -1.82 -6.97
CA ASP A 291 13.38 -2.04 -8.41
C ASP A 291 13.08 -0.73 -9.18
#